data_AF-A0A1M2VWV6-F1
#
_entry.id   AF-A0A1M2VWV6-F1
#
_cell.length_a   1.000
_cell.length_b   1.000
_cell.length_c   1.000
_cell.angle_alpha   90.00
_cell.angle_beta   90.00
_cell.angle_gamma   90.00
#
_symmetry.space_group_name_H-M   'P 1'
#
loop_
_entity.id
_entity.type
_entity.pdbx_description
1 polymer ?
#
loop_
_entity_poly.entity_id
_entity_poly.type
_entity_poly.pdbx_seq_one_letter_code
_entity_poly.pdbx_strand_id
1 'polypeptide(L)'
;MFMISAPLIASVLVYGSAIVTGLTLQRRAVDFFDPAQGGGSIFDNATFGGEPMNVIISGLSSPDVLTDDGILNFAQAIGFSQECLGLHLGDPQTANLGDGNGSVNQTIEFRQDFGSDFLGTCLESLIGGNHFRVFRQDGTQANSGALFLAASKEQPVNKNHDIIPDGYNIGRDELVAAAVGTKSHGGVTYQVDAKNITGIMPAGSDGVNHGMSRPAEHFELDRLTQPVCATLGIAVDGIVTLLTVTIQ
;
A
#
# COMPACT_ATOMS: atom_id res chain seq x y z
N MET A 1 83.03 -39.96 -31.15
CA MET A 1 81.76 -40.44 -30.58
C MET A 1 81.14 -39.27 -29.82
N PHE A 2 80.37 -38.44 -30.51
CA PHE A 2 79.79 -37.20 -29.96
C PHE A 2 78.37 -37.49 -29.47
N MET A 3 78.13 -37.28 -28.19
CA MET A 3 76.81 -37.35 -27.54
C MET A 3 76.02 -36.08 -27.88
N ILE A 4 74.82 -36.22 -28.43
CA ILE A 4 73.86 -35.12 -28.59
C ILE A 4 72.77 -35.33 -27.54
N SER A 5 72.72 -34.44 -26.55
CA SER A 5 71.67 -34.36 -25.54
C SER A 5 70.47 -33.61 -26.10
N ALA A 6 69.30 -34.25 -26.16
CA ALA A 6 68.03 -33.57 -26.44
C ALA A 6 67.40 -33.10 -25.11
N PRO A 7 66.90 -31.85 -25.01
CA PRO A 7 66.16 -31.43 -23.83
C PRO A 7 64.69 -31.87 -23.94
N LEU A 8 64.15 -32.47 -22.88
CA LEU A 8 62.71 -32.63 -22.69
C LEU A 8 62.09 -31.25 -22.41
N ILE A 9 61.17 -30.80 -23.26
CA ILE A 9 60.30 -29.67 -22.97
C ILE A 9 59.04 -30.22 -22.28
N ALA A 10 58.91 -29.98 -20.98
CA ALA A 10 57.69 -30.26 -20.23
C ALA A 10 56.69 -29.10 -20.44
N SER A 11 55.66 -29.34 -21.23
CA SER A 11 54.54 -28.39 -21.40
C SER A 11 53.61 -28.48 -20.19
N VAL A 12 53.66 -27.47 -19.31
CA VAL A 12 52.71 -27.32 -18.20
C VAL A 12 51.44 -26.65 -18.74
N LEU A 13 50.35 -27.40 -18.86
CA LEU A 13 49.02 -26.85 -19.10
C LEU A 13 48.51 -26.24 -17.78
N VAL A 14 48.48 -24.91 -17.71
CA VAL A 14 47.82 -24.18 -16.63
C VAL A 14 46.34 -24.09 -16.97
N TYR A 15 45.50 -24.88 -16.29
CA TYR A 15 44.06 -24.68 -16.30
C TYR A 15 43.74 -23.45 -15.44
N GLY A 16 43.54 -22.30 -16.09
CA GLY A 16 42.98 -21.12 -15.45
C GLY A 16 41.49 -21.33 -15.20
N SER A 17 41.10 -21.71 -13.98
CA SER A 17 39.71 -21.66 -13.55
C SER A 17 39.27 -20.19 -13.49
N ALA A 18 38.48 -19.75 -14.46
CA ALA A 18 37.81 -18.46 -14.39
C ALA A 18 36.81 -18.50 -13.22
N ILE A 19 37.13 -17.79 -12.13
CA ILE A 19 36.16 -17.51 -11.08
C ILE A 19 35.15 -16.55 -11.69
N VAL A 20 34.01 -17.08 -12.10
CA VAL A 20 32.83 -16.27 -12.42
C VAL A 20 32.34 -15.70 -11.10
N THR A 21 32.79 -14.49 -10.77
CA THR A 21 32.15 -13.70 -9.72
C THR A 21 30.70 -13.51 -10.11
N GLY A 22 29.79 -14.13 -9.36
CA GLY A 22 28.36 -13.98 -9.55
C GLY A 22 28.01 -12.49 -9.47
N LEU A 23 27.76 -11.88 -10.63
CA LEU A 23 27.02 -10.64 -10.70
C LEU A 23 25.64 -10.99 -10.16
N THR A 24 25.37 -10.63 -8.91
CA THR A 24 24.00 -10.55 -8.42
C THR A 24 23.28 -9.62 -9.39
N LEU A 25 22.30 -10.17 -10.10
CA LEU A 25 21.42 -9.41 -10.97
C LEU A 25 20.61 -8.50 -10.04
N GLN A 26 21.17 -7.35 -9.68
CA GLN A 26 20.49 -6.38 -8.85
C GLN A 26 19.33 -5.85 -9.69
N ARG A 27 18.14 -6.34 -9.36
CA ARG A 27 16.90 -5.89 -9.96
C ARG A 27 16.87 -4.37 -9.85
N ARG A 28 16.60 -3.68 -10.96
CA ARG A 28 16.38 -2.23 -10.90
C ARG A 28 15.16 -1.99 -10.01
N ALA A 29 15.38 -1.29 -8.90
CA ALA A 29 14.30 -0.79 -8.08
C ALA A 29 13.46 0.20 -8.90
N VAL A 30 12.14 0.17 -8.71
CA VAL A 30 11.16 1.03 -9.37
C VAL A 30 10.16 1.51 -8.32
N ASP A 31 9.41 2.58 -8.62
CA ASP A 31 8.40 3.09 -7.69
C ASP A 31 7.30 2.06 -7.43
N PHE A 32 6.71 1.53 -8.49
CA PHE A 32 5.74 0.44 -8.48
C PHE A 32 5.52 -0.02 -9.93
N PHE A 33 4.88 -1.17 -10.13
CA PHE A 33 4.31 -1.56 -11.42
C PHE A 33 2.80 -1.30 -11.38
N ASP A 34 2.25 -0.72 -12.46
CA ASP A 34 0.81 -0.47 -12.56
C ASP A 34 0.04 -1.81 -12.52
N PRO A 35 -0.84 -2.03 -11.51
CA PRO A 35 -1.60 -3.27 -11.38
C PRO A 35 -2.37 -3.66 -12.65
N ALA A 36 -2.91 -2.69 -13.39
CA ALA A 36 -3.71 -2.95 -14.57
C ALA A 36 -2.91 -3.64 -15.69
N GLN A 37 -1.58 -3.43 -15.75
CA GLN A 37 -0.72 -4.06 -16.75
C GLN A 37 -0.54 -5.57 -16.53
N GLY A 38 -0.72 -6.02 -15.29
CA GLY A 38 -0.64 -7.43 -14.91
C GLY A 38 -1.99 -8.11 -14.67
N GLY A 39 -3.09 -7.46 -15.07
CA GLY A 39 -4.46 -7.97 -14.84
C GLY A 39 -4.95 -7.82 -13.39
N GLY A 40 -4.30 -6.96 -12.61
CA GLY A 40 -4.75 -6.50 -11.30
C GLY A 40 -5.57 -5.21 -11.36
N SER A 41 -5.75 -4.58 -10.21
CA SER A 41 -6.54 -3.35 -10.04
C SER A 41 -5.89 -2.41 -9.04
N ILE A 42 -6.14 -1.10 -9.18
CA ILE A 42 -5.81 -0.08 -8.16
C ILE A 42 -6.87 -0.01 -7.05
N PHE A 43 -7.90 -0.82 -7.15
CA PHE A 43 -8.91 -1.03 -6.12
C PHE A 43 -8.73 -2.40 -5.50
N ASP A 44 -8.91 -2.50 -4.19
CA ASP A 44 -9.08 -3.80 -3.55
C ASP A 44 -10.49 -4.36 -3.81
N ASN A 45 -10.84 -5.43 -3.11
CA ASN A 45 -12.11 -6.10 -3.21
C ASN A 45 -12.81 -6.09 -1.86
N ALA A 46 -13.76 -5.18 -1.71
CA ALA A 46 -14.68 -5.08 -0.59
C ALA A 46 -16.08 -5.62 -1.01
N THR A 47 -17.01 -5.71 -0.05
CA THR A 47 -18.33 -6.31 -0.27
C THR A 47 -19.17 -5.58 -1.34
N PHE A 48 -19.02 -4.26 -1.50
CA PHE A 48 -19.85 -3.43 -2.37
C PHE A 48 -19.03 -2.54 -3.32
N GLY A 49 -17.98 -3.09 -3.92
CA GLY A 49 -17.01 -2.38 -4.76
C GLY A 49 -15.60 -2.55 -4.19
N GLY A 50 -14.64 -1.79 -4.69
CA GLY A 50 -13.29 -1.76 -4.15
C GLY A 50 -12.98 -0.44 -3.46
N GLU A 51 -12.23 -0.49 -2.37
CA GLU A 51 -11.59 0.68 -1.80
C GLU A 51 -10.42 1.10 -2.69
N PRO A 52 -10.27 2.40 -2.95
CA PRO A 52 -9.18 2.92 -3.75
C PRO A 52 -7.86 2.79 -2.98
N MET A 53 -6.88 2.11 -3.56
CA MET A 53 -5.49 2.19 -3.09
C MET A 53 -4.88 3.52 -3.56
N ASN A 54 -5.25 4.58 -2.84
CA ASN A 54 -5.05 5.99 -3.18
C ASN A 54 -3.74 6.59 -2.64
N VAL A 55 -2.93 5.81 -1.93
CA VAL A 55 -1.55 6.14 -1.56
C VAL A 55 -0.64 4.96 -1.90
N ILE A 56 0.56 5.22 -2.40
CA ILE A 56 1.59 4.20 -2.65
C ILE A 56 2.88 4.62 -1.94
N ILE A 57 3.44 3.76 -1.09
CA ILE A 57 4.83 3.90 -0.64
C ILE A 57 5.71 3.24 -1.70
N SER A 58 6.52 4.07 -2.34
CA SER A 58 7.41 3.69 -3.44
C SER A 58 8.35 2.55 -3.04
N GLY A 59 8.57 1.59 -3.94
CA GLY A 59 9.62 0.59 -3.85
C GLY A 59 11.05 1.17 -3.89
N LEU A 60 11.20 2.46 -4.15
CA LEU A 60 12.46 3.21 -3.99
C LEU A 60 12.66 3.76 -2.57
N SER A 61 11.70 3.59 -1.67
CA SER A 61 11.84 3.92 -0.25
C SER A 61 12.92 3.05 0.42
N SER A 62 13.38 3.45 1.61
CA SER A 62 14.29 2.64 2.41
C SER A 62 13.73 1.23 2.60
N PRO A 63 14.48 0.15 2.28
CA PRO A 63 13.97 -1.22 2.31
C PRO A 63 13.34 -1.62 3.65
N ASP A 64 13.88 -1.11 4.76
CA ASP A 64 13.38 -1.40 6.09
C ASP A 64 11.93 -0.93 6.29
N VAL A 65 11.51 0.16 5.65
CA VAL A 65 10.11 0.67 5.69
C VAL A 65 9.14 -0.27 5.00
N LEU A 66 9.60 -1.02 3.99
CA LEU A 66 8.75 -1.89 3.16
C LEU A 66 8.44 -3.24 3.83
N THR A 67 8.99 -3.49 5.02
CA THR A 67 8.72 -4.68 5.86
C THR A 67 7.49 -4.46 6.76
N ASP A 68 6.93 -5.53 7.33
CA ASP A 68 5.76 -5.44 8.21
C ASP A 68 6.06 -4.62 9.48
N ASP A 69 7.24 -4.82 10.09
CA ASP A 69 7.68 -4.05 11.26
C ASP A 69 8.00 -2.59 10.89
N GLY A 70 8.57 -2.37 9.71
CA GLY A 70 8.92 -1.05 9.23
C GLY A 70 7.71 -0.17 8.91
N ILE A 71 6.69 -0.74 8.24
CA ILE A 71 5.47 -0.01 7.95
C ILE A 71 4.69 0.28 9.23
N LEU A 72 4.70 -0.62 10.22
CA LEU A 72 4.15 -0.35 11.55
C LEU A 72 4.87 0.82 12.24
N ASN A 73 6.20 0.80 12.29
CA ASN A 73 6.96 1.89 12.94
C ASN A 73 6.74 3.23 12.23
N PHE A 74 6.70 3.22 10.90
CA PHE A 74 6.39 4.40 10.11
C PHE A 74 4.97 4.90 10.37
N ALA A 75 3.97 4.02 10.42
CA ALA A 75 2.58 4.36 10.77
C ALA A 75 2.51 5.08 12.14
N GLN A 76 3.23 4.56 13.15
CA GLN A 76 3.32 5.20 14.47
C GLN A 76 4.01 6.57 14.43
N ALA A 77 4.96 6.78 13.52
CA ALA A 77 5.59 8.08 13.32
C ALA A 77 4.63 9.14 12.72
N ILE A 78 3.53 8.70 12.10
CA ILE A 78 2.54 9.56 11.44
C ILE A 78 1.18 9.58 12.15
N GLY A 79 1.09 9.03 13.37
CA GLY A 79 -0.11 9.07 14.21
C GLY A 79 -1.13 7.97 13.93
N PHE A 80 -0.66 6.80 13.49
CA PHE A 80 -1.46 5.61 13.25
C PHE A 80 -0.86 4.41 13.98
N SER A 81 -1.67 3.44 14.37
CA SER A 81 -1.18 2.20 14.99
C SER A 81 -2.09 1.01 14.62
N GLN A 82 -1.65 -0.20 14.97
CA GLN A 82 -2.45 -1.41 14.77
C GLN A 82 -3.78 -1.33 15.54
N GLU A 83 -4.80 -1.99 15.00
CA GLU A 83 -6.12 -2.07 15.63
C GLU A 83 -6.06 -2.54 17.09
N CYS A 84 -6.95 -1.98 17.90
CA CYS A 84 -7.07 -2.30 19.32
C CYS A 84 -7.58 -3.73 19.53
N LEU A 85 -6.76 -4.56 20.19
CA LEU A 85 -7.13 -5.88 20.74
C LEU A 85 -7.81 -6.86 19.76
N GLY A 86 -7.56 -6.72 18.46
CA GLY A 86 -8.16 -7.58 17.43
C GLY A 86 -9.68 -7.42 17.29
N LEU A 87 -10.23 -6.28 17.74
CA LEU A 87 -11.61 -5.90 17.46
C LEU A 87 -11.71 -5.43 16.00
N HIS A 88 -11.64 -6.39 15.09
CA HIS A 88 -11.81 -6.17 13.66
C HIS A 88 -13.30 -6.03 13.37
N LEU A 89 -13.76 -4.81 13.08
CA LEU A 89 -15.11 -4.54 12.56
C LEU A 89 -15.02 -4.50 11.03
N GLY A 90 -15.16 -5.68 10.42
CA GLY A 90 -15.06 -5.87 8.97
C GLY A 90 -14.56 -7.27 8.64
N ASP A 91 -14.74 -7.70 7.39
CA ASP A 91 -14.03 -8.87 6.88
C ASP A 91 -12.72 -8.40 6.21
N PRO A 92 -11.60 -9.14 6.33
CA PRO A 92 -10.37 -8.80 5.64
C PRO A 92 -10.60 -8.63 4.14
N GLN A 93 -10.09 -7.54 3.58
CA GLN A 93 -10.21 -7.25 2.16
C GLN A 93 -9.06 -7.90 1.38
N THR A 94 -9.27 -8.10 0.08
CA THR A 94 -8.27 -8.73 -0.80
C THR A 94 -7.95 -7.85 -1.99
N ALA A 95 -6.73 -7.88 -2.49
CA ALA A 95 -6.33 -7.14 -3.68
C ALA A 95 -5.50 -8.02 -4.62
N ASN A 96 -5.65 -7.79 -5.93
CA ASN A 96 -4.76 -8.32 -6.95
C ASN A 96 -3.95 -7.18 -7.55
N LEU A 97 -2.65 -7.12 -7.25
CA LEU A 97 -1.76 -6.05 -7.69
C LEU A 97 -1.09 -6.32 -9.05
N GLY A 98 -1.57 -7.32 -9.80
CA GLY A 98 -1.05 -7.66 -11.13
C GLY A 98 0.39 -8.17 -11.11
N ASP A 99 0.88 -8.61 -9.96
CA ASP A 99 2.28 -9.01 -9.75
C ASP A 99 2.49 -10.53 -9.86
N GLY A 100 1.43 -11.27 -10.16
CA GLY A 100 1.45 -12.73 -10.32
C GLY A 100 1.06 -13.51 -9.07
N ASN A 101 0.74 -12.84 -7.95
CA ASN A 101 0.19 -13.50 -6.75
C ASN A 101 -1.32 -13.78 -6.85
N GLY A 102 -2.02 -13.13 -7.78
CA GLY A 102 -3.49 -13.16 -7.82
C GLY A 102 -4.08 -12.32 -6.67
N SER A 103 -5.28 -12.67 -6.21
CA SER A 103 -5.91 -11.97 -5.08
C SER A 103 -5.29 -12.42 -3.75
N VAL A 104 -4.72 -11.49 -3.00
CA VAL A 104 -4.12 -11.73 -1.68
C VAL A 104 -4.84 -10.91 -0.61
N ASN A 105 -4.86 -11.41 0.62
CA ASN A 105 -5.42 -10.66 1.76
C ASN A 105 -4.57 -9.42 2.07
N GLN A 106 -5.20 -8.43 2.69
CA GLN A 106 -4.49 -7.29 3.29
C GLN A 106 -3.36 -7.79 4.22
N THR A 107 -2.22 -7.12 4.16
CA THR A 107 -1.07 -7.40 5.05
C THR A 107 -1.37 -6.97 6.47
N ILE A 108 -1.91 -5.76 6.63
CA ILE A 108 -2.19 -5.12 7.91
C ILE A 108 -3.18 -3.96 7.72
N GLU A 109 -3.88 -3.58 8.78
CA GLU A 109 -4.74 -2.40 8.85
C GLU A 109 -4.30 -1.52 10.01
N PHE A 110 -4.17 -0.22 9.74
CA PHE A 110 -3.77 0.79 10.70
C PHE A 110 -4.88 1.83 10.87
N ARG A 111 -5.13 2.21 12.11
CA ARG A 111 -6.14 3.20 12.50
C ARG A 111 -5.47 4.39 13.18
N GLN A 112 -6.06 5.57 13.02
CA GLN A 112 -5.55 6.79 13.66
C GLN A 112 -5.46 6.59 15.19
N ASP A 113 -4.30 6.94 15.77
CA ASP A 113 -3.97 6.59 17.15
C ASP A 113 -4.33 7.66 18.18
N PHE A 114 -4.79 8.85 17.75
CA PHE A 114 -5.10 10.00 18.62
C PHE A 114 -4.07 10.29 19.76
N GLY A 115 -2.79 9.98 19.54
CA GLY A 115 -1.72 10.17 20.53
C GLY A 115 -1.66 9.10 21.63
N SER A 116 -2.30 7.95 21.45
CA SER A 116 -2.18 6.78 22.32
C SER A 116 -2.34 5.48 21.53
N ASP A 117 -1.24 4.75 21.33
CA ASP A 117 -1.20 3.46 20.64
C ASP A 117 -2.18 2.41 21.22
N PHE A 118 -2.52 2.53 22.51
CA PHE A 118 -3.40 1.59 23.20
C PHE A 118 -4.84 2.09 23.40
N LEU A 119 -5.06 3.37 23.72
CA LEU A 119 -6.42 3.88 23.97
C LEU A 119 -7.01 4.58 22.74
N GLY A 120 -6.17 5.11 21.87
CA GLY A 120 -6.58 5.96 20.77
C GLY A 120 -7.04 5.19 19.54
N THR A 121 -6.45 4.03 19.23
CA THR A 121 -7.00 3.14 18.19
C THR A 121 -8.34 2.52 18.63
N CYS A 122 -8.55 2.27 19.94
CA CYS A 122 -9.87 1.88 20.47
C CYS A 122 -10.88 3.06 20.44
N LEU A 123 -10.41 4.30 20.62
CA LEU A 123 -11.23 5.51 20.52
C LEU A 123 -11.61 5.82 19.07
N GLU A 124 -10.76 5.50 18.09
CA GLU A 124 -11.06 5.64 16.66
C GLU A 124 -12.24 4.77 16.26
N SER A 125 -12.25 3.50 16.71
CA SER A 125 -13.42 2.64 16.58
C SER A 125 -14.67 3.31 17.19
N LEU A 126 -14.54 4.03 18.30
CA LEU A 126 -15.68 4.66 18.97
C LEU A 126 -16.14 6.01 18.36
N ILE A 127 -15.23 6.78 17.76
CA ILE A 127 -15.42 8.21 17.38
C ILE A 127 -15.36 8.43 15.86
N GLY A 128 -14.78 7.50 15.10
CA GLY A 128 -14.49 7.64 13.69
C GLY A 128 -13.14 8.34 13.48
N GLY A 129 -12.49 8.03 12.37
CA GLY A 129 -11.14 8.51 12.08
C GLY A 129 -10.65 8.08 10.71
N ASN A 130 -9.37 8.34 10.50
CA ASN A 130 -8.68 7.91 9.30
C ASN A 130 -8.07 6.52 9.56
N HIS A 131 -8.16 5.64 8.58
CA HIS A 131 -7.50 4.35 8.61
C HIS A 131 -6.94 4.01 7.23
N PHE A 132 -6.03 3.05 7.18
CA PHE A 132 -5.57 2.50 5.91
C PHE A 132 -5.21 1.03 5.99
N ARG A 133 -5.53 0.31 4.91
CA ARG A 133 -5.10 -1.08 4.67
C ARG A 133 -3.85 -1.10 3.82
N VAL A 134 -3.02 -2.13 3.99
CA VAL A 134 -1.76 -2.27 3.26
C VAL A 134 -1.77 -3.53 2.40
N PHE A 135 -1.34 -3.39 1.15
CA PHE A 135 -1.07 -4.49 0.23
C PHE A 135 0.33 -4.34 -0.35
N ARG A 136 1.12 -5.42 -0.38
CA ARG A 136 2.51 -5.40 -0.86
C ARG A 136 2.60 -5.97 -2.27
N GLN A 137 3.30 -5.27 -3.17
CA GLN A 137 3.59 -5.76 -4.52
C GLN A 137 4.89 -6.57 -4.54
N ASP A 138 4.80 -7.86 -4.20
CA ASP A 138 5.94 -8.77 -4.05
C ASP A 138 5.88 -10.04 -4.94
N GLY A 139 4.92 -10.11 -5.86
CA GLY A 139 4.76 -11.24 -6.78
C GLY A 139 5.86 -11.37 -7.83
N THR A 140 6.09 -12.61 -8.26
CA THR A 140 7.20 -12.98 -9.15
C THR A 140 7.20 -12.29 -10.52
N GLN A 141 6.06 -11.76 -10.98
CA GLN A 141 5.92 -11.10 -12.28
C GLN A 141 6.16 -9.58 -12.19
N ALA A 142 5.87 -8.96 -11.04
CA ALA A 142 5.99 -7.50 -10.88
C ALA A 142 6.38 -7.04 -9.46
N ASN A 143 7.30 -7.72 -8.78
CA ASN A 143 7.74 -7.32 -7.42
C ASN A 143 8.53 -5.99 -7.35
N SER A 144 7.87 -4.88 -7.06
CA SER A 144 8.56 -3.62 -6.74
C SER A 144 8.94 -3.52 -5.26
N GLY A 145 8.27 -4.29 -4.39
CA GLY A 145 8.30 -4.11 -2.94
C GLY A 145 7.45 -2.94 -2.46
N ALA A 146 6.81 -2.19 -3.37
CA ALA A 146 5.96 -1.05 -3.03
C ALA A 146 4.76 -1.49 -2.17
N LEU A 147 4.30 -0.57 -1.32
CA LEU A 147 3.12 -0.76 -0.48
C LEU A 147 1.98 0.09 -1.03
N PHE A 148 0.88 -0.54 -1.41
CA PHE A 148 -0.35 0.09 -1.84
C PHE A 148 -1.27 0.24 -0.63
N LEU A 149 -1.69 1.47 -0.35
CA LEU A 149 -2.48 1.80 0.82
C LEU A 149 -3.89 2.22 0.39
N ALA A 150 -4.91 1.53 0.91
CA ALA A 150 -6.30 1.94 0.79
C ALA A 150 -6.64 2.82 1.99
N ALA A 151 -6.51 4.14 1.84
CA ALA A 151 -6.74 5.10 2.91
C ALA A 151 -8.14 5.71 2.82
N SER A 152 -8.84 5.78 3.95
CA SER A 152 -10.17 6.36 4.00
C SER A 152 -10.54 6.90 5.37
N LYS A 153 -11.46 7.85 5.38
CA LYS A 153 -12.03 8.42 6.59
C LYS A 153 -13.46 7.92 6.82
N GLU A 154 -13.69 7.41 8.02
CA GLU A 154 -14.96 6.78 8.41
C GLU A 154 -15.67 7.58 9.51
N GLN A 155 -17.00 7.36 9.60
CA GLN A 155 -17.80 7.78 10.73
C GLN A 155 -17.53 6.92 11.99
N PRO A 156 -17.97 7.36 13.18
CA PRO A 156 -17.94 6.54 14.40
C PRO A 156 -18.71 5.21 14.29
N VAL A 157 -18.43 4.26 15.19
CA VAL A 157 -19.17 2.98 15.30
C VAL A 157 -20.69 3.17 15.49
N ASN A 158 -21.15 4.24 16.14
CA ASN A 158 -22.60 4.50 16.29
C ASN A 158 -23.28 4.87 14.94
N LYS A 159 -22.47 5.04 13.89
CA LYS A 159 -22.83 5.24 12.50
C LYS A 159 -22.24 4.12 11.61
N ASN A 160 -21.90 2.98 12.21
CA ASN A 160 -21.41 1.76 11.58
C ASN A 160 -20.13 1.91 10.75
N HIS A 161 -19.27 2.89 11.04
CA HIS A 161 -18.06 3.11 10.24
C HIS A 161 -18.33 3.44 8.76
N ASP A 162 -19.53 3.97 8.44
CA ASP A 162 -19.81 4.38 7.07
C ASP A 162 -18.78 5.45 6.62
N ILE A 163 -18.31 5.32 5.38
CA ILE A 163 -17.40 6.30 4.76
C ILE A 163 -18.08 7.67 4.73
N ILE A 164 -17.37 8.72 5.21
CA ILE A 164 -17.91 10.08 5.15
C ILE A 164 -18.00 10.56 3.70
N PRO A 165 -18.83 11.57 3.38
CA PRO A 165 -18.71 12.26 2.09
C PRO A 165 -17.27 12.72 1.86
N ASP A 166 -16.75 12.39 0.69
CA ASP A 166 -15.38 12.61 0.22
C ASP A 166 -14.32 11.82 1.02
N GLY A 167 -14.74 10.80 1.76
CA GLY A 167 -13.92 10.11 2.77
C GLY A 167 -12.66 9.44 2.22
N TYR A 168 -12.65 8.99 0.96
CA TYR A 168 -11.43 8.47 0.34
C TYR A 168 -10.41 9.57 0.04
N ASN A 169 -10.86 10.71 -0.51
CA ASN A 169 -9.94 11.82 -0.81
C ASN A 169 -9.48 12.48 0.50
N ILE A 170 -10.38 12.69 1.47
CA ILE A 170 -10.03 13.21 2.80
C ILE A 170 -9.06 12.27 3.52
N GLY A 171 -9.32 10.96 3.51
CA GLY A 171 -8.45 9.97 4.16
C GLY A 171 -7.04 9.97 3.57
N ARG A 172 -6.93 9.98 2.23
CA ARG A 172 -5.66 10.15 1.52
C ARG A 172 -4.95 11.44 1.94
N ASP A 173 -5.63 12.58 1.85
CA ASP A 173 -5.02 13.89 2.05
C ASP A 173 -4.57 14.08 3.50
N GLU A 174 -5.33 13.60 4.48
CA GLU A 174 -4.96 13.61 5.89
C GLU A 174 -3.75 12.70 6.19
N LEU A 175 -3.71 11.49 5.61
CA LEU A 175 -2.57 10.58 5.75
C LEU A 175 -1.31 11.22 5.15
N VAL A 176 -1.39 11.74 3.93
CA VAL A 176 -0.27 12.39 3.25
C VAL A 176 0.22 13.61 4.03
N ALA A 177 -0.71 14.45 4.52
CA ALA A 177 -0.35 15.62 5.33
C ALA A 177 0.34 15.22 6.65
N ALA A 178 -0.09 14.12 7.28
CA ALA A 178 0.56 13.58 8.46
C ALA A 178 1.95 13.01 8.15
N ALA A 179 2.16 12.45 6.95
CA ALA A 179 3.38 11.78 6.54
C ALA A 179 4.50 12.70 6.04
N VAL A 180 4.20 13.73 5.24
CA VAL A 180 5.21 14.55 4.56
C VAL A 180 6.13 15.29 5.54
N GLY A 181 7.42 15.37 5.18
CA GLY A 181 8.46 16.02 5.96
C GLY A 181 9.24 15.05 6.85
N THR A 182 9.83 15.57 7.92
CA THR A 182 10.60 14.77 8.88
C THR A 182 9.68 14.20 9.95
N LYS A 183 9.76 12.89 10.19
CA LYS A 183 8.99 12.14 11.20
C LYS A 183 9.92 11.25 12.02
N SER A 184 9.54 10.94 13.25
CA SER A 184 10.35 10.05 14.08
C SER A 184 9.49 9.22 15.01
N HIS A 185 9.83 7.94 15.14
CA HIS A 185 9.25 7.04 16.12
C HIS A 185 10.28 5.98 16.51
N GLY A 186 10.28 5.52 17.76
CA GLY A 186 11.17 4.44 18.22
C GLY A 186 12.67 4.66 17.98
N GLY A 187 13.14 5.91 17.85
CA GLY A 187 14.53 6.24 17.52
C GLY A 187 14.89 6.20 16.03
N VAL A 188 13.95 5.87 15.15
CA VAL A 188 14.09 5.95 13.70
C VAL A 188 13.61 7.32 13.22
N THR A 189 14.34 7.95 12.30
CA THR A 189 13.95 9.22 11.67
C THR A 189 13.70 9.00 10.19
N TYR A 190 12.54 9.44 9.73
CA TYR A 190 12.08 9.35 8.37
C TYR A 190 12.07 10.74 7.73
N GLN A 191 12.45 10.82 6.47
CA GLN A 191 12.19 11.95 5.59
C GLN A 191 11.26 11.47 4.48
N VAL A 192 10.12 12.14 4.34
CA VAL A 192 9.07 11.75 3.38
C VAL A 192 8.83 12.85 2.36
N ASP A 193 8.94 12.48 1.09
CA ASP A 193 8.52 13.28 -0.05
C ASP A 193 7.25 12.70 -0.67
N ALA A 194 6.36 13.56 -1.15
CA ALA A 194 5.10 13.16 -1.79
C ALA A 194 4.99 13.70 -3.22
N LYS A 195 4.40 12.91 -4.11
CA LYS A 195 4.10 13.27 -5.49
C LYS A 195 2.75 12.71 -5.90
N ASN A 196 1.86 13.58 -6.37
CA ASN A 196 0.60 13.15 -6.95
C ASN A 196 0.83 12.56 -8.34
N ILE A 197 0.16 11.45 -8.63
CA ILE A 197 0.10 10.79 -9.93
C ILE A 197 -1.36 10.60 -10.34
N THR A 198 -1.61 10.64 -11.64
CA THR A 198 -2.94 10.50 -12.24
C THR A 198 -2.87 9.49 -13.39
N GLY A 199 -4.03 9.02 -13.85
CA GLY A 199 -4.12 8.12 -15.01
C GLY A 199 -4.02 6.63 -14.68
N ILE A 200 -3.73 6.27 -13.42
CA ILE A 200 -3.79 4.88 -12.93
C ILE A 200 -5.10 4.57 -12.19
N MET A 201 -5.85 5.60 -11.81
CA MET A 201 -7.15 5.49 -11.13
C MET A 201 -8.17 6.36 -11.88
N PRO A 202 -9.33 5.81 -12.27
CA PRO A 202 -10.40 6.61 -12.86
C PRO A 202 -11.01 7.51 -11.79
N ALA A 203 -11.34 8.75 -12.16
CA ALA A 203 -12.12 9.65 -11.30
C ALA A 203 -13.62 9.27 -11.35
N GLY A 204 -14.33 9.53 -10.27
CA GLY A 204 -15.77 9.26 -10.13
C GLY A 204 -16.07 8.15 -9.12
N SER A 205 -17.22 7.50 -9.29
CA SER A 205 -17.77 6.50 -8.38
C SER A 205 -17.77 5.08 -8.95
N ASP A 206 -17.36 4.90 -10.21
CA ASP A 206 -17.42 3.61 -10.87
C ASP A 206 -16.43 2.63 -10.23
N GLY A 207 -16.94 1.51 -9.70
CA GLY A 207 -16.13 0.49 -9.03
C GLY A 207 -15.67 0.84 -7.61
N VAL A 208 -15.90 2.07 -7.16
CA VAL A 208 -15.58 2.51 -5.79
C VAL A 208 -16.60 1.92 -4.80
N ASN A 209 -16.13 1.48 -3.64
CA ASN A 209 -17.01 1.04 -2.56
C ASN A 209 -17.82 2.22 -2.00
N HIS A 210 -19.15 2.09 -1.95
CA HIS A 210 -20.07 3.15 -1.49
C HIS A 210 -20.74 2.86 -0.15
N GLY A 211 -20.27 1.87 0.60
CA GLY A 211 -20.63 1.69 2.02
C GLY A 211 -22.10 1.37 2.32
N MET A 212 -22.83 0.67 1.43
CA MET A 212 -24.22 0.28 1.76
C MET A 212 -24.28 -0.89 2.75
N SER A 213 -24.23 -0.58 4.04
CA SER A 213 -24.41 -1.56 5.13
C SER A 213 -25.88 -1.87 5.48
N ARG A 214 -26.87 -1.48 4.66
CA ARG A 214 -28.30 -1.79 4.94
C ARG A 214 -29.11 -2.30 3.74
N PRO A 215 -29.98 -3.30 3.92
CA PRO A 215 -31.08 -3.56 2.98
C PRO A 215 -32.04 -2.35 3.01
N ALA A 216 -32.51 -1.97 1.83
CA ALA A 216 -33.43 -0.86 1.61
C ALA A 216 -34.78 -1.10 2.31
N GLU A 217 -34.89 -0.71 3.57
CA GLU A 217 -36.15 -0.69 4.32
C GLU A 217 -36.39 0.76 4.78
N HIS A 218 -37.47 1.35 4.26
CA HIS A 218 -37.97 2.71 4.49
C HIS A 218 -37.29 3.87 3.75
N PHE A 219 -37.29 3.83 2.41
CA PHE A 219 -37.33 5.06 1.62
C PHE A 219 -38.80 5.46 1.45
N GLU A 220 -39.25 6.40 2.29
CA GLU A 220 -40.58 6.97 2.20
C GLU A 220 -40.76 7.71 0.86
N LEU A 221 -41.96 7.58 0.33
CA LEU A 221 -42.42 7.97 -1.00
C LEU A 221 -42.38 9.49 -1.22
N ASP A 222 -41.20 10.10 -1.36
CA ASP A 222 -41.13 11.49 -1.84
C ASP A 222 -39.82 11.81 -2.58
N ARG A 223 -39.83 11.55 -3.91
CA ARG A 223 -39.30 12.40 -4.99
C ARG A 223 -38.94 11.57 -6.23
N LEU A 224 -39.95 11.38 -7.06
CA LEU A 224 -39.81 11.12 -8.49
C LEU A 224 -39.08 12.32 -9.13
N THR A 225 -37.75 12.27 -9.34
CA THR A 225 -36.99 13.00 -10.39
C THR A 225 -35.46 12.87 -10.35
N GLN A 226 -34.84 12.10 -9.44
CA GLN A 226 -33.40 11.86 -9.50
C GLN A 226 -33.08 10.42 -9.90
N PRO A 227 -32.20 10.17 -10.88
CA PRO A 227 -31.74 8.82 -11.16
C PRO A 227 -31.09 8.26 -9.90
N VAL A 228 -31.38 7.00 -9.62
CA VAL A 228 -31.10 6.28 -8.37
C VAL A 228 -29.60 5.92 -8.24
N CYS A 229 -28.69 6.83 -8.59
CA CYS A 229 -27.25 6.59 -8.61
C CYS A 229 -26.49 7.89 -8.35
N ALA A 230 -26.68 8.46 -7.15
CA ALA A 230 -25.92 9.62 -6.71
C ALA A 230 -25.86 9.65 -5.17
N THR A 231 -25.12 8.71 -4.58
CA THR A 231 -24.38 9.00 -3.33
C THR A 231 -23.31 10.04 -3.68
N LEU A 232 -23.75 11.30 -3.88
CA LEU A 232 -22.94 12.45 -4.33
C LEU A 232 -21.70 12.77 -3.46
N GLY A 233 -21.44 12.00 -2.41
CA GLY A 233 -20.30 12.17 -1.53
C GLY A 233 -19.15 11.21 -1.77
N ILE A 234 -19.36 9.98 -2.23
CA ILE A 234 -18.29 8.96 -2.25
C ILE A 234 -17.79 8.80 -3.69
N ALA A 235 -16.91 9.71 -4.11
CA ALA A 235 -16.23 9.66 -5.39
C ALA A 235 -14.74 9.92 -5.18
N VAL A 236 -13.90 9.33 -6.02
CA VAL A 236 -12.46 9.62 -6.04
C VAL A 236 -12.16 10.64 -7.12
N ASP A 237 -11.17 11.49 -6.89
CA ASP A 237 -10.69 12.50 -7.85
C ASP A 237 -9.72 11.91 -8.91
N GLY A 238 -9.42 10.62 -8.84
CA GLY A 238 -8.48 9.92 -9.72
C GLY A 238 -7.01 10.19 -9.41
N ILE A 239 -6.71 10.86 -8.29
CA ILE A 239 -5.35 11.10 -7.80
C ILE A 239 -4.93 9.99 -6.85
N VAL A 240 -3.75 9.44 -7.12
CA VAL A 240 -3.00 8.59 -6.19
C VAL A 240 -1.76 9.36 -5.73
N THR A 241 -1.42 9.31 -4.45
CA THR A 241 -0.22 9.96 -3.92
C THR A 241 0.91 8.95 -3.73
N LEU A 242 2.02 9.16 -4.43
CA LEU A 242 3.25 8.39 -4.26
C LEU A 242 4.11 9.02 -3.16
N LEU A 243 4.42 8.26 -2.12
CA LEU A 243 5.34 8.61 -1.03
C LEU A 243 6.70 7.96 -1.26
N THR A 244 7.78 8.71 -1.10
CA THR A 244 9.15 8.16 -0.98
C THR A 244 9.62 8.37 0.45
N VAL A 245 9.81 7.28 1.20
CA VAL A 245 10.14 7.32 2.63
C VAL A 245 11.61 6.91 2.81
N THR A 246 12.44 7.84 3.28
CA THR A 246 13.87 7.61 3.49
C THR A 246 14.20 7.62 4.97
N ILE A 247 14.81 6.56 5.49
CA ILE A 247 15.38 6.53 6.84
C ILE A 247 16.73 7.29 6.81
N GLN A 248 16.91 8.20 7.77
CA GLN A 248 18.13 9.00 7.94
C GLN A 248 19.17 8.32 8.84
#